data_AF-A0A1P8UP56-F1
#
_entry.id   AF-A0A1P8UP56-F1
#
_cell.length_a   1.000
_cell.length_b   1.000
_cell.length_c   1.000
_cell.angle_alpha   90.00
_cell.angle_beta   90.00
_cell.angle_gamma   90.00
#
_symmetry.space_group_name_H-M   'P 1'
#
loop_
_entity.id
_entity.type
_entity.pdbx_description
1 polymer ?
#
loop_
_entity_poly.entity_id
_entity_poly.type
_entity_poly.pdbx_seq_one_letter_code
_entity_poly.pdbx_strand_id
1 'polypeptide(L)'
;MTRLALLLCCLALPALADRDDHDRARRALEAGEILPLSQILTAAEAARPGRVIEVELDRDDGLWRYELELITPGGRLYEMKIDAATGTVLEIEREEDD
;
A
#
# COMPACT_ATOMS: atom_id res chain seq x y z
N MET A 1 -8.55 -9.84 -49.31
CA MET A 1 -7.92 -9.94 -47.97
C MET A 1 -7.80 -8.53 -47.40
N THR A 2 -8.89 -8.02 -46.81
CA THR A 2 -9.00 -6.66 -46.29
C THR A 2 -8.26 -6.55 -44.96
N ARG A 3 -7.29 -5.64 -44.89
CA ARG A 3 -6.54 -5.30 -43.67
C ARG A 3 -7.43 -4.42 -42.79
N LEU A 4 -7.74 -4.88 -41.57
CA LEU A 4 -8.43 -4.08 -40.56
C LEU A 4 -7.38 -3.38 -39.70
N ALA A 5 -7.19 -2.08 -39.93
CA ALA A 5 -6.47 -1.20 -39.02
C ALA A 5 -7.43 -0.81 -37.89
N LEU A 6 -7.21 -1.32 -36.69
CA LEU A 6 -7.92 -0.85 -35.50
C LEU A 6 -7.12 0.32 -34.92
N LEU A 7 -7.62 1.53 -35.19
CA LEU A 7 -7.20 2.75 -34.51
C LEU A 7 -7.59 2.60 -33.03
N LEU A 8 -6.63 2.28 -32.16
CA LEU A 8 -6.85 2.31 -30.71
C LEU A 8 -6.78 3.78 -30.27
N CYS A 9 -7.95 4.36 -30.08
CA CYS A 9 -8.14 5.71 -29.58
C CYS A 9 -7.65 5.76 -28.13
N CYS A 10 -6.45 6.29 -27.89
CA CYS A 10 -5.94 6.58 -26.56
C CYS A 10 -6.78 7.71 -25.92
N LEU A 11 -7.86 7.34 -25.24
CA LEU A 11 -8.57 8.21 -24.32
C LEU A 11 -7.77 8.31 -23.02
N ALA A 12 -6.94 9.34 -22.92
CA ALA A 12 -6.36 9.78 -21.65
C ALA A 12 -7.48 10.35 -20.77
N LEU A 13 -7.95 9.57 -19.79
CA LEU A 13 -8.84 10.07 -18.75
C LEU A 13 -8.01 10.78 -17.67
N PRO A 14 -8.34 12.04 -17.33
CA PRO A 14 -7.60 12.80 -16.34
C PRO A 14 -8.05 12.42 -14.91
N ALA A 15 -7.07 12.18 -14.03
CA ALA A 15 -7.11 12.52 -12.61
C ALA A 15 -8.33 12.09 -11.75
N LEU A 16 -8.77 10.83 -11.85
CA LEU A 16 -9.74 10.22 -10.93
C LEU A 16 -9.12 9.29 -9.86
N ALA A 17 -7.80 9.09 -9.86
CA ALA A 17 -7.15 8.14 -8.96
C ALA A 17 -7.03 8.63 -7.50
N ASP A 18 -6.83 9.93 -7.28
CA ASP A 18 -6.33 10.43 -5.98
C ASP A 18 -7.41 10.73 -4.90
N ARG A 19 -8.71 10.79 -5.27
CA ARG A 19 -9.80 11.01 -4.27
C ARG A 19 -10.34 9.71 -3.66
N ASP A 20 -10.15 8.58 -4.31
CA ASP A 20 -10.81 7.33 -3.91
C ASP A 20 -10.08 6.64 -2.74
N ASP A 21 -8.76 6.79 -2.64
CA ASP A 21 -7.93 6.05 -1.67
C ASP A 21 -8.20 6.44 -0.20
N HIS A 22 -8.26 7.73 0.11
CA HIS A 22 -8.55 8.19 1.47
C HIS A 22 -9.98 7.81 1.91
N ASP A 23 -10.96 7.94 1.01
CA ASP A 23 -12.34 7.54 1.30
C ASP A 23 -12.47 6.01 1.43
N ARG A 24 -11.64 5.24 0.74
CA ARG A 24 -11.56 3.80 0.87
C ARG A 24 -11.03 3.38 2.25
N ALA A 25 -9.89 3.93 2.69
CA ALA A 25 -9.30 3.64 3.99
C ALA A 25 -10.26 3.97 5.14
N ARG A 26 -10.90 5.14 5.09
CA ARG A 26 -11.88 5.56 6.12
C ARG A 26 -13.06 4.60 6.19
N ARG A 27 -13.63 4.21 5.04
CA ARG A 27 -14.75 3.26 4.99
C ARG A 27 -14.37 1.88 5.53
N ALA A 28 -13.20 1.38 5.18
CA ALA A 28 -12.71 0.09 5.68
C ALA A 28 -12.55 0.11 7.22
N LEU A 29 -12.03 1.22 7.77
CA LEU A 29 -11.92 1.40 9.22
C LEU A 29 -13.30 1.51 9.89
N GLU A 30 -14.20 2.32 9.35
CA GLU A 30 -15.58 2.47 9.84
C GLU A 30 -16.36 1.14 9.81
N ALA A 31 -16.08 0.29 8.81
CA ALA A 31 -16.64 -1.05 8.68
C ALA A 31 -15.97 -2.10 9.59
N GLY A 32 -14.85 -1.78 10.24
CA GLY A 32 -14.07 -2.70 11.06
C GLY A 32 -13.29 -3.74 10.26
N GLU A 33 -13.08 -3.51 8.96
CA GLU A 33 -12.28 -4.39 8.09
C GLU A 33 -10.77 -4.24 8.32
N ILE A 34 -10.34 -3.09 8.86
CA ILE A 34 -8.93 -2.78 9.15
C ILE A 34 -8.77 -2.15 10.54
N LEU A 35 -7.57 -2.27 11.10
CA LEU A 35 -7.15 -1.57 12.31
C LEU A 35 -6.84 -0.10 12.01
N PRO A 36 -6.91 0.80 13.02
CA PRO A 36 -6.41 2.15 12.89
C PRO A 36 -4.93 2.17 12.52
N LEU A 37 -4.52 3.07 11.62
CA LEU A 37 -3.13 3.22 11.19
C LEU A 37 -2.14 3.34 12.36
N SER A 38 -2.52 3.96 13.47
CA SER A 38 -1.67 4.06 14.67
C SER A 38 -1.29 2.69 15.27
N GLN A 39 -2.19 1.71 15.22
CA GLN A 39 -1.90 0.35 15.67
C GLN A 39 -0.96 -0.37 14.71
N ILE A 40 -1.14 -0.15 13.41
CA ILE A 40 -0.27 -0.69 12.37
C ILE A 40 1.15 -0.13 12.50
N LEU A 41 1.29 1.18 12.70
CA LEU A 41 2.59 1.82 12.95
C LEU A 41 3.24 1.31 14.25
N THR A 42 2.45 1.01 15.27
CA THR A 42 2.96 0.40 16.52
C THR A 42 3.50 -1.02 16.26
N ALA A 43 2.78 -1.83 15.49
CA ALA A 43 3.24 -3.17 15.10
C ALA A 43 4.51 -3.11 14.24
N ALA A 44 4.56 -2.17 13.29
CA ALA A 44 5.70 -1.95 12.42
C ALA A 44 6.96 -1.58 13.20
N GLU A 45 6.87 -0.59 14.10
CA GLU A 45 8.00 -0.16 14.95
C GLU A 45 8.50 -1.29 15.85
N ALA A 46 7.59 -2.12 16.38
CA ALA A 46 7.96 -3.28 17.18
C ALA A 46 8.68 -4.36 16.36
N ALA A 47 8.32 -4.54 15.08
CA ALA A 47 8.95 -5.51 14.20
C ALA A 47 10.31 -5.03 13.65
N ARG A 48 10.42 -3.75 13.31
CA ARG A 48 11.66 -3.14 12.83
C ARG A 48 11.69 -1.64 13.13
N PRO A 49 12.55 -1.21 14.06
CA PRO A 49 12.72 0.21 14.33
C PRO A 49 13.22 0.96 13.10
N GLY A 50 12.53 2.04 12.76
CA GLY A 50 12.83 2.84 11.58
C GLY A 50 11.86 4.00 11.45
N ARG A 51 12.24 4.98 10.62
CA ARG A 51 11.30 6.03 10.26
C ARG A 51 10.49 5.55 9.06
N VAL A 52 9.19 5.36 9.25
CA VAL A 52 8.25 5.14 8.14
C VAL A 52 8.22 6.40 7.27
N ILE A 53 8.45 6.23 5.98
CA ILE A 53 8.49 7.32 4.99
C ILE A 53 7.32 7.24 4.02
N GLU A 54 6.75 6.05 3.82
CA GLU A 54 5.60 5.79 2.97
C GLU A 54 4.60 4.87 3.66
N VAL A 55 3.32 5.05 3.37
CA VAL A 55 2.23 4.20 3.83
C VAL A 55 1.22 4.09 2.70
N GLU A 56 1.06 2.87 2.18
CA GLU A 56 0.00 2.54 1.25
C GLU A 56 -0.99 1.56 1.87
N LEU A 57 -2.25 1.67 1.47
CA LEU A 57 -3.31 0.72 1.81
C LEU A 57 -3.89 0.14 0.52
N ASP A 58 -3.61 -1.12 0.29
CA ASP A 58 -4.12 -1.85 -0.87
C ASP A 58 -5.13 -2.93 -0.46
N ARG A 59 -5.98 -3.30 -1.42
CA ARG A 59 -6.92 -4.41 -1.31
C ARG A 59 -6.82 -5.28 -2.54
N ASP A 60 -6.27 -6.47 -2.34
CA ASP A 60 -6.14 -7.48 -3.38
C ASP A 60 -6.77 -8.80 -2.91
N ASP A 61 -7.50 -9.48 -3.79
CA ASP A 61 -8.30 -10.67 -3.49
C ASP A 61 -9.20 -10.54 -2.23
N GLY A 62 -9.69 -9.32 -1.99
CA GLY A 62 -10.56 -9.01 -0.85
C GLY A 62 -9.84 -8.83 0.48
N LEU A 63 -8.51 -8.97 0.52
CA LEU A 63 -7.68 -8.83 1.71
C LEU A 63 -7.04 -7.44 1.75
N TRP A 64 -7.17 -6.76 2.90
CA TRP A 64 -6.54 -5.47 3.13
C TRP A 64 -5.10 -5.63 3.62
N ARG A 65 -4.17 -4.91 3.01
CA ARG A 65 -2.76 -4.91 3.40
C ARG A 65 -2.23 -3.47 3.48
N TYR A 66 -1.47 -3.21 4.52
CA TYR A 66 -0.61 -2.04 4.56
C TYR A 66 0.75 -2.40 3.98
N GLU A 67 1.27 -1.53 3.14
CA GLU A 67 2.65 -1.56 2.68
C GLU A 67 3.35 -0.32 3.23
N LEU A 68 4.44 -0.54 3.98
CA LEU A 68 5.19 0.51 4.63
C LEU A 68 6.62 0.51 4.11
N GLU A 69 7.09 1.64 3.61
CA GLU A 69 8.52 1.85 3.42
C GLU A 69 9.12 2.51 4.67
N LEU A 70 10.25 1.98 5.14
CA LEU A 70 10.94 2.48 6.32
C LEU A 70 12.44 2.63 6.10
N ILE A 71 12.98 3.76 6.55
CA ILE A 71 14.42 4.01 6.58
C ILE A 71 14.98 3.80 7.99
N THR A 72 15.92 2.86 8.11
CA THR A 72 16.61 2.59 9.37
C THR A 72 17.63 3.69 9.70
N PRO A 73 18.10 3.83 10.96
CA PRO A 73 19.16 4.78 11.32
C PRO A 73 20.46 4.60 10.54
N GLY A 74 20.71 3.39 10.00
CA GLY A 74 21.86 3.09 9.14
C GLY A 74 21.64 3.44 7.66
N GLY A 75 20.54 4.10 7.30
CA GLY A 75 20.23 4.53 5.93
C GLY A 75 19.73 3.41 5.01
N ARG A 76 19.39 2.23 5.55
CA ARG A 76 18.83 1.13 4.74
C ARG A 76 17.31 1.27 4.63
N LEU A 77 16.79 1.11 3.43
CA LEU A 77 15.38 1.07 3.09
C LEU A 77 14.84 -0.37 3.19
N TYR A 78 13.62 -0.49 3.70
CA TYR A 78 12.89 -1.76 3.79
C TYR A 78 11.43 -1.52 3.44
N GLU A 79 10.85 -2.48 2.74
CA GLU A 79 9.42 -2.61 2.55
C GLU A 79 8.88 -3.57 3.62
N MET A 80 7.71 -3.26 4.19
CA MET A 80 7.02 -4.10 5.16
C MET A 80 5.55 -4.23 4.78
N LYS A 81 5.10 -5.47 4.53
CA LYS A 81 3.69 -5.78 4.34
C LYS A 81 3.04 -6.26 5.63
N ILE A 82 1.90 -5.69 5.97
CA ILE A 82 1.15 -5.97 7.21
C ILE A 82 -0.31 -6.28 6.87
N ASP A 83 -0.85 -7.36 7.42
CA ASP A 83 -2.29 -7.65 7.36
C ASP A 83 -3.05 -6.56 8.11
N ALA A 84 -3.91 -5.83 7.41
CA ALA A 84 -4.54 -4.64 7.97
C ALA A 84 -5.62 -4.95 9.01
N ALA A 85 -6.21 -6.16 8.99
CA ALA A 85 -7.25 -6.58 9.92
C ALA A 85 -6.68 -7.02 11.29
N THR A 86 -5.46 -7.55 11.30
CA THR A 86 -4.84 -8.17 12.47
C THR A 86 -3.59 -7.44 12.96
N GLY A 87 -2.97 -6.61 12.12
CA GLY A 87 -1.66 -6.00 12.39
C GLY A 87 -0.50 -7.00 12.31
N THR A 88 -0.74 -8.19 11.75
CA THR A 88 0.30 -9.21 11.60
C THR A 88 1.27 -8.81 10.50
N VAL A 89 2.57 -8.74 10.82
CA VAL A 89 3.61 -8.53 9.81
C VAL A 89 3.73 -9.79 8.97
N LEU A 90 3.49 -9.66 7.66
CA LEU A 90 3.51 -10.74 6.69
C LEU A 90 4.90 -10.90 6.07
N GLU A 91 5.54 -9.76 5.80
CA GLU A 91 6.77 -9.70 5.04
C GLU A 91 7.59 -8.48 5.47
N ILE A 92 8.92 -8.64 5.49
CA ILE A 92 9.83 -7.51 5.60
C ILE A 92 11.03 -7.76 4.69
N GLU A 93 11.14 -6.97 3.64
CA GLU A 93 12.16 -7.10 2.62
C GLU A 93 13.04 -5.85 2.59
N ARG A 94 14.32 -6.05 2.27
CA ARG A 94 15.22 -4.92 2.10
C ARG A 94 15.13 -4.49 0.64
N GLU A 95 14.89 -3.21 0.39
CA GLU A 95 15.05 -2.68 -0.95
C GLU A 95 16.53 -2.62 -1.32
N GLU A 96 16.85 -3.18 -2.48
CA GLU A 96 18.15 -3.06 -3.11
C GLU A 96 18.05 -1.95 -4.15
N ASP A 97 18.93 -0.93 -4.06
CA ASP A 97 19.07 0.09 -5.10
C ASP A 97 19.62 -0.61 -6.37
N ASP A 98 18.74 -0.93 -7.33
CA ASP A 98 19.11 -1.40 -8.68
C ASP A 98 19.59 -0.26 -9.60
#